data_AF-A0A3M7LZ67-F1
#
_entry.id   AF-A0A3M7LZ67-F1
#
_cell.length_a   1.000
_cell.length_b   1.000
_cell.length_c   1.000
_cell.angle_alpha   90.00
_cell.angle_beta   90.00
_cell.angle_gamma   90.00
#
_symmetry.space_group_name_H-M   'P 1'
#
loop_
_entity.id
_entity.type
_entity.pdbx_description
1 polymer ?
#
loop_
_entity_poly.entity_id
_entity_poly.type
_entity_poly.pdbx_seq_one_letter_code
_entity_poly.pdbx_strand_id
1 'polypeptide(L)'
;MIHTDTHTPTRPHAHTPTRRGAAQPDPLLRQAIRYWGAATELIANDTRYRNSTNPPHPSRHVRRRPVRISPLYSQCRSMLSRRIVAARPLARAIVPPIARPRPQFTQIRTALTDAEKQELADPNQNGGYINPPPEKRGNRDPYGDWWDKQERRNYGEPCHEDNDILGVLSLHDYNHFTPGWGAVLLGISVATVLGLCAAVSTVYPDKISAPKTYPDGLEAELGGKRAVLARKPGETW
;
A
#
# COMPACT_ATOMS: atom_id res chain seq x y z
N MET A 1 -33.02 91.71 30.64
CA MET A 1 -33.31 91.80 29.20
C MET A 1 -32.25 91.00 28.47
N ILE A 2 -32.69 90.28 27.45
CA ILE A 2 -32.11 89.05 26.87
C ILE A 2 -30.98 89.34 25.84
N HIS A 3 -30.18 88.30 25.57
CA HIS A 3 -29.16 88.05 24.51
C HIS A 3 -27.70 88.40 24.87
N THR A 4 -26.86 87.44 25.27
CA THR A 4 -26.19 86.34 24.53
C THR A 4 -25.37 86.81 23.33
N ASP A 5 -24.04 86.74 23.46
CA ASP A 5 -23.20 86.19 22.39
C ASP A 5 -21.96 85.49 22.97
N THR A 6 -21.80 84.27 22.47
CA THR A 6 -20.80 83.24 22.78
C THR A 6 -19.55 83.43 21.93
N HIS A 7 -18.37 83.41 22.56
CA HIS A 7 -17.14 82.99 21.88
C HIS A 7 -16.34 82.04 22.77
N THR A 8 -16.27 80.80 22.31
CA THR A 8 -15.61 79.64 22.93
C THR A 8 -14.10 79.67 22.66
N PRO A 9 -13.24 79.59 23.68
CA PRO A 9 -11.87 79.10 23.51
C PRO A 9 -11.79 77.60 23.84
N THR A 10 -11.22 76.87 22.90
CA THR A 10 -11.05 75.42 22.83
C THR A 10 -10.09 74.84 23.87
N ARG A 11 -10.47 73.68 24.40
CA ARG A 11 -9.78 72.83 25.38
C ARG A 11 -8.52 72.18 24.77
N PRO A 12 -7.39 72.06 25.50
CA PRO A 12 -6.23 71.31 25.02
C PRO A 12 -6.52 69.79 24.99
N HIS A 13 -6.25 69.18 23.84
CA HIS A 13 -6.40 67.75 23.58
C HIS A 13 -5.29 66.92 24.23
N ALA A 14 -5.70 65.79 24.81
CA ALA A 14 -4.86 64.78 25.43
C ALA A 14 -3.89 64.12 24.43
N HIS A 15 -2.63 63.97 24.83
CA HIS A 15 -1.63 63.17 24.13
C HIS A 15 -2.02 61.69 24.13
N THR A 16 -2.18 61.13 22.92
CA THR A 16 -2.30 59.68 22.70
C THR A 16 -0.89 59.09 22.53
N PRO A 17 -0.52 58.00 23.23
CA PRO A 17 0.79 57.39 23.10
C PRO A 17 0.95 56.65 21.77
N THR A 18 2.07 56.93 21.10
CA THR A 18 2.52 56.35 19.84
C THR A 18 2.76 54.84 20.00
N ARG A 19 2.07 54.03 19.20
CA ARG A 19 2.22 52.57 19.10
C ARG A 19 3.64 52.23 18.62
N ARG A 20 4.46 51.62 19.48
CA ARG A 20 5.79 51.08 19.14
C ARG A 20 5.68 50.12 17.96
N GLY A 21 6.62 50.26 17.02
CA GLY A 21 6.68 49.52 15.76
C GLY A 21 6.63 48.01 15.95
N ALA A 22 5.69 47.37 15.26
CA ALA A 22 5.75 45.96 14.96
C ALA A 22 6.88 45.75 13.94
N ALA A 23 7.89 44.95 14.30
CA ALA A 23 8.94 44.55 13.38
C ALA A 23 8.31 43.90 12.14
N GLN A 24 8.66 44.42 10.97
CA GLN A 24 8.27 43.88 9.67
C GLN A 24 8.79 42.44 9.57
N PRO A 25 7.93 41.41 9.40
CA PRO A 25 8.41 40.03 9.31
C PRO A 25 9.24 39.84 8.04
N ASP A 26 10.32 39.06 8.18
CA ASP A 26 11.30 38.74 7.13
C ASP A 26 10.63 38.34 5.80
N PRO A 27 11.19 38.75 4.66
CA PRO A 27 10.61 38.48 3.34
C PRO A 27 10.47 36.98 3.04
N LEU A 28 11.35 36.15 3.59
CA LEU A 28 11.28 34.69 3.50
C LEU A 28 10.10 34.10 4.28
N LEU A 29 9.80 34.65 5.47
CA LEU A 29 8.64 34.25 6.25
C LEU A 29 7.33 34.64 5.55
N ARG A 30 7.31 35.79 4.85
CA ARG A 30 6.18 36.21 4.01
C ARG A 30 5.98 35.35 2.77
N GLN A 31 7.04 34.78 2.21
CA GLN A 31 6.92 33.79 1.13
C GLN A 31 6.40 32.46 1.68
N ALA A 32 6.98 31.97 2.78
CA ALA A 32 6.55 30.71 3.40
C ALA A 32 5.06 30.71 3.80
N ILE A 33 4.57 31.80 4.40
CA ILE A 33 3.14 31.94 4.76
C ILE A 33 2.24 31.95 3.53
N ARG A 34 2.67 32.58 2.42
CA ARG A 34 1.92 32.57 1.15
C ARG A 34 1.88 31.19 0.50
N TYR A 35 2.99 30.44 0.53
CA TYR A 35 3.03 29.08 0.02
C TYR A 35 2.18 28.12 0.86
N TRP A 36 2.18 28.28 2.19
CA TRP A 36 1.39 27.42 3.07
C TRP A 36 -0.12 27.69 2.95
N GLY A 37 -0.52 28.97 2.77
CA GLY A 37 -1.92 29.34 2.50
C GLY A 37 -2.42 28.86 1.14
N ALA A 38 -1.57 28.88 0.10
CA ALA A 38 -1.94 28.36 -1.21
C ALA A 38 -2.10 26.82 -1.21
N ALA A 39 -1.30 26.10 -0.43
CA ALA A 39 -1.38 24.64 -0.33
C ALA A 39 -2.68 24.18 0.38
N THR A 40 -3.15 24.90 1.40
CA THR A 40 -4.41 24.57 2.09
C THR A 40 -5.65 24.88 1.26
N GLU A 41 -5.65 25.95 0.45
CA GLU A 41 -6.75 26.24 -0.48
C GLU A 41 -6.85 25.22 -1.61
N LEU A 42 -5.73 24.66 -2.07
CA LEU A 42 -5.72 23.62 -3.11
C LEU A 42 -6.35 22.31 -2.61
N ILE A 43 -6.09 21.93 -1.35
CA ILE A 43 -6.68 20.74 -0.71
C ILE A 43 -8.19 20.94 -0.42
N ALA A 44 -8.60 22.15 -0.03
CA ALA A 44 -10.00 22.47 0.25
C ALA A 44 -10.87 22.55 -1.01
N ASN A 45 -10.30 22.95 -2.16
CA ASN A 45 -11.03 23.00 -3.43
C ASN A 45 -11.19 21.62 -4.09
N ASP A 46 -10.22 20.71 -3.92
CA ASP A 46 -10.28 19.35 -4.49
C ASP A 46 -11.39 18.49 -3.83
N THR A 47 -11.60 18.67 -2.51
CA THR A 47 -12.68 17.99 -1.78
C THR A 47 -14.09 18.47 -2.17
N ARG A 48 -14.24 19.73 -2.62
CA ARG A 48 -15.53 20.24 -3.13
C ARG A 48 -15.84 19.75 -4.54
N TYR A 49 -14.82 19.61 -5.39
CA TYR A 49 -15.04 19.14 -6.76
C TYR A 49 -15.46 17.66 -6.81
N ARG A 50 -14.95 16.83 -5.88
CA ARG A 50 -15.31 15.41 -5.78
C ARG A 50 -16.77 15.15 -5.38
N ASN A 51 -17.45 16.10 -4.74
CA ASN A 51 -18.83 15.94 -4.28
C ASN A 51 -19.89 16.47 -5.27
N SER A 52 -19.49 17.21 -6.31
CA SER A 52 -20.43 17.86 -7.24
C SER A 52 -20.72 17.04 -8.51
N THR A 53 -19.96 15.98 -8.79
CA THR A 53 -20.00 15.24 -10.07
C THR A 53 -20.75 13.92 -10.03
N ASN A 54 -21.45 13.60 -8.93
CA ASN A 54 -22.34 12.45 -8.89
C ASN A 54 -23.69 12.80 -9.55
N PRO A 55 -24.07 12.17 -10.68
CA PRO A 55 -25.39 12.36 -11.25
C PRO A 55 -26.47 11.76 -10.33
N PRO A 56 -27.67 12.36 -10.24
CA PRO A 56 -28.77 11.80 -9.47
C PRO A 56 -29.24 10.48 -10.08
N HIS A 57 -29.16 9.41 -9.30
CA HIS A 57 -29.60 8.07 -9.67
C HIS A 57 -31.14 8.03 -9.80
N PRO A 58 -31.73 7.45 -10.87
CA PRO A 58 -33.18 7.33 -10.96
C PRO A 58 -33.70 6.33 -9.92
N SER A 59 -34.65 6.80 -9.10
CA SER A 59 -35.34 6.07 -8.04
C SER A 59 -36.05 4.82 -8.59
N ARG A 60 -35.43 3.65 -8.42
CA ARG A 60 -36.11 2.36 -8.64
C ARG A 60 -37.11 2.11 -7.51
N HIS A 61 -38.40 2.14 -7.83
CA HIS A 61 -39.46 1.62 -6.98
C HIS A 61 -39.30 0.11 -6.76
N VAL A 62 -38.77 -0.26 -5.59
CA VAL A 62 -38.72 -1.64 -5.12
C VAL A 62 -40.10 -2.01 -4.57
N ARG A 63 -40.89 -2.77 -5.34
CA ARG A 63 -42.12 -3.42 -4.85
C ARG A 63 -41.73 -4.47 -3.81
N ARG A 64 -42.06 -4.22 -2.54
CA ARG A 64 -41.91 -5.18 -1.45
C ARG A 64 -42.95 -6.30 -1.63
N ARG A 65 -42.49 -7.54 -1.81
CA ARG A 65 -43.34 -8.74 -1.70
C ARG A 65 -43.37 -9.19 -0.23
N PRO A 66 -44.52 -9.59 0.34
CA PRO A 66 -44.60 -10.10 1.70
C PRO A 66 -44.03 -11.52 1.78
N VAL A 67 -43.12 -11.74 2.72
CA VAL A 67 -42.58 -13.06 3.07
C VAL A 67 -43.57 -13.75 4.00
N ARG A 68 -44.06 -14.91 3.57
CA ARG A 68 -44.92 -15.81 4.35
C ARG A 68 -44.04 -16.63 5.30
N ILE A 69 -44.26 -16.48 6.60
CA ILE A 69 -43.61 -17.26 7.66
C ILE A 69 -44.37 -18.57 7.80
N SER A 70 -43.65 -19.70 7.69
CA SER A 70 -44.14 -21.02 8.11
C SER A 70 -43.25 -21.52 9.24
N PRO A 71 -43.79 -21.90 10.41
CA PRO A 71 -43.04 -22.62 11.41
C PRO A 71 -43.21 -24.13 11.18
N LEU A 72 -42.17 -24.93 11.37
CA LEU A 72 -42.31 -26.32 11.81
C LEU A 72 -40.95 -26.86 12.29
N TYR A 73 -40.93 -27.08 13.60
CA TYR A 73 -40.21 -28.10 14.35
C TYR A 73 -39.34 -29.08 13.53
N SER A 74 -38.04 -29.14 13.84
CA SER A 74 -37.29 -30.39 13.74
C SER A 74 -36.18 -30.47 14.78
N GLN A 75 -36.55 -31.21 15.82
CA GLN A 75 -35.78 -31.90 16.84
C GLN A 75 -34.27 -32.09 16.55
N CYS A 76 -33.43 -31.38 17.29
CA CYS A 76 -31.98 -31.62 17.33
C CYS A 76 -31.70 -32.83 18.23
N ARG A 77 -31.57 -34.02 17.62
CA ARG A 77 -31.14 -35.23 18.32
C ARG A 77 -29.63 -35.37 18.18
N SER A 78 -28.93 -35.24 19.31
CA SER A 78 -27.55 -35.67 19.50
C SER A 78 -27.36 -37.09 18.93
N MET A 79 -26.48 -37.21 17.94
CA MET A 79 -25.98 -38.48 17.41
C MET A 79 -24.46 -38.40 17.45
N LEU A 80 -23.93 -38.98 18.53
CA LEU A 80 -22.52 -39.11 18.84
C LEU A 80 -21.74 -39.74 17.67
N SER A 81 -20.62 -39.11 17.35
CA SER A 81 -19.58 -39.56 16.43
C SER A 81 -19.11 -40.98 16.77
N ARG A 82 -19.41 -41.95 15.89
CA ARG A 82 -18.81 -43.28 15.87
C ARG A 82 -18.70 -43.83 14.45
N ARG A 83 -17.57 -43.54 13.79
CA ARG A 83 -16.97 -44.38 12.74
C ARG A 83 -15.45 -44.27 12.91
N ILE A 84 -14.90 -44.99 13.88
CA ILE A 84 -14.18 -46.26 13.68
C ILE A 84 -13.21 -46.16 12.50
N VAL A 85 -11.96 -45.92 12.88
CA VAL A 85 -10.73 -46.05 12.12
C VAL A 85 -10.65 -47.47 11.55
N ALA A 86 -10.81 -47.61 10.22
CA ALA A 86 -10.41 -48.81 9.50
C ALA A 86 -8.97 -48.60 9.03
N ALA A 87 -8.00 -48.97 9.87
CA ALA A 87 -6.61 -49.05 9.48
C ALA A 87 -6.43 -50.21 8.47
N ARG A 88 -6.42 -49.90 7.17
CA ARG A 88 -5.91 -50.83 6.16
C ARG A 88 -4.38 -50.79 6.24
N PRO A 89 -3.67 -51.90 6.44
CA PRO A 89 -2.22 -51.88 6.38
C PRO A 89 -1.78 -51.52 4.95
N LEU A 90 -1.21 -50.33 4.78
CA LEU A 90 -0.48 -49.93 3.57
C LEU A 90 0.84 -50.71 3.50
N ALA A 91 0.77 -52.03 3.30
CA ALA A 91 1.94 -52.89 3.07
C ALA A 91 2.53 -52.71 1.65
N ARG A 92 2.49 -51.49 1.10
CA ARG A 92 3.09 -51.17 -0.20
C ARG A 92 3.96 -49.92 -0.18
N ALA A 93 4.25 -49.37 1.02
CA ALA A 93 5.02 -48.15 1.22
C ALA A 93 6.45 -48.38 1.73
N ILE A 94 6.99 -49.60 1.69
CA ILE A 94 8.38 -49.89 2.06
C ILE A 94 9.06 -50.67 0.94
N VAL A 95 9.16 -50.05 -0.23
CA VAL A 95 10.21 -50.39 -1.18
C VAL A 95 11.03 -49.12 -1.33
N PRO A 96 12.31 -49.09 -0.92
CA PRO A 96 13.14 -47.91 -1.11
C PRO A 96 13.15 -47.56 -2.60
N PRO A 97 13.10 -46.27 -2.97
CA PRO A 97 13.09 -45.84 -4.38
C PRO A 97 14.29 -46.34 -5.19
N ILE A 98 15.33 -46.83 -4.51
CA ILE A 98 16.54 -47.46 -5.05
C ILE A 98 16.27 -48.86 -5.65
N ALA A 99 15.25 -49.60 -5.18
CA ALA A 99 15.04 -51.00 -5.57
C ALA A 99 14.13 -51.18 -6.80
N ARG A 100 13.67 -50.10 -7.44
CA ARG A 100 13.03 -50.19 -8.75
C ARG A 100 14.03 -49.70 -9.80
N PRO A 101 14.63 -50.58 -10.61
CA PRO A 101 15.25 -50.14 -11.85
C PRO A 101 14.12 -49.62 -12.74
N ARG A 102 13.81 -48.33 -12.61
CA ARG A 102 13.07 -47.62 -13.66
C ARG A 102 14.01 -47.68 -14.86
N PRO A 103 13.63 -48.30 -15.99
CA PRO A 103 14.38 -48.10 -17.21
C PRO A 103 14.26 -46.61 -17.54
N GLN A 104 15.24 -45.83 -17.11
CA GLN A 104 15.47 -44.51 -17.65
C GLN A 104 16.05 -44.77 -19.03
N PHE A 105 15.17 -45.04 -19.99
CA PHE A 105 15.54 -44.96 -21.39
C PHE A 105 15.77 -43.48 -21.67
N THR A 106 16.95 -42.99 -21.28
CA THR A 106 17.45 -41.70 -21.70
C THR A 106 17.73 -41.85 -23.18
N GLN A 107 16.72 -41.57 -24.00
CA GLN A 107 16.87 -41.57 -25.44
C GLN A 107 17.75 -40.37 -25.81
N ILE A 108 19.06 -40.58 -25.80
CA ILE A 108 20.03 -39.57 -26.22
C ILE A 108 19.89 -39.47 -27.75
N ARG A 109 19.06 -38.53 -28.22
CA ARG A 109 19.04 -38.16 -29.64
C ARG A 109 20.31 -37.38 -29.95
N THR A 110 21.20 -38.02 -30.71
CA THR A 110 22.50 -37.45 -31.09
C THR A 110 22.45 -36.64 -32.38
N ALA A 111 21.33 -36.65 -33.11
CA ALA A 111 21.15 -35.90 -34.34
C ALA A 111 19.80 -35.17 -34.34
N LEU A 112 19.85 -33.87 -34.65
CA LEU A 112 18.66 -33.09 -34.99
C LEU A 112 18.11 -33.54 -36.34
N THR A 113 16.80 -33.70 -36.39
CA THR A 113 16.01 -33.76 -37.62
C THR A 113 16.13 -32.45 -38.40
N ASP A 114 15.88 -32.48 -39.70
CA ASP A 114 16.00 -31.27 -40.52
C ASP A 114 14.96 -30.20 -40.13
N ALA A 115 13.79 -30.61 -39.62
CA ALA A 115 12.80 -29.70 -39.03
C ALA A 115 13.35 -28.99 -37.78
N GLU A 116 13.99 -29.72 -36.86
CA GLU A 116 14.59 -29.12 -35.66
C GLU A 116 15.74 -28.17 -36.05
N LYS A 117 16.54 -28.48 -37.08
CA LYS A 117 17.57 -27.55 -37.58
C LYS A 117 16.96 -26.26 -38.12
N GLN A 118 15.79 -26.35 -38.74
CA GLN A 118 15.08 -25.21 -39.29
C GLN A 118 14.45 -24.34 -38.18
N GLU A 119 13.97 -24.96 -37.09
CA GLU A 119 13.52 -24.24 -35.89
C GLU A 119 14.69 -23.54 -35.17
N LEU A 120 15.87 -24.16 -35.10
CA LEU A 120 17.07 -23.50 -34.56
C LEU A 120 17.54 -22.31 -35.41
N ALA A 121 17.17 -22.28 -36.68
CA ALA A 121 17.47 -21.17 -37.57
C ALA A 121 16.47 -20.00 -37.42
N ASP A 122 15.37 -20.17 -36.68
CA ASP A 122 14.41 -19.11 -36.35
C ASP A 122 14.93 -18.26 -35.18
N PRO A 123 15.35 -17.00 -35.40
CA PRO A 123 15.90 -16.16 -34.34
C PRO A 123 14.92 -15.87 -33.20
N ASN A 124 13.62 -15.86 -33.49
CA ASN A 124 12.57 -15.56 -32.52
C ASN A 124 11.92 -16.82 -31.95
N GLN A 125 12.25 -18.00 -32.50
CA GLN A 125 11.69 -19.29 -32.10
C GLN A 125 10.16 -19.30 -32.02
N ASN A 126 9.50 -18.58 -32.91
CA ASN A 126 8.06 -18.32 -32.87
C ASN A 126 7.30 -19.02 -34.01
N GLY A 127 8.00 -19.82 -34.83
CA GLY A 127 7.38 -20.62 -35.89
C GLY A 127 6.83 -19.78 -37.04
N GLY A 128 7.41 -18.59 -37.26
CA GLY A 128 6.94 -17.66 -38.29
C GLY A 128 5.68 -16.87 -37.90
N TYR A 129 5.34 -16.84 -36.61
CA TYR A 129 4.26 -16.01 -36.10
C TYR A 129 4.56 -14.53 -36.35
N ILE A 130 3.57 -13.79 -36.87
CA ILE A 130 3.68 -12.34 -37.05
C ILE A 130 3.62 -11.70 -35.67
N ASN A 131 4.78 -11.40 -35.10
CA ASN A 131 4.86 -10.76 -33.79
C ASN A 131 4.90 -9.23 -33.96
N PRO A 132 3.80 -8.50 -33.66
CA PRO A 132 3.80 -7.04 -33.68
C PRO A 132 4.77 -6.48 -32.62
N PRO A 133 5.08 -5.18 -32.63
CA PRO A 133 5.90 -4.58 -31.57
C PRO A 133 5.28 -4.75 -30.17
N PRO A 134 6.09 -4.95 -29.12
CA PRO A 134 5.60 -5.06 -27.75
C PRO A 134 5.05 -3.71 -27.29
N GLU A 135 3.72 -3.62 -27.21
CA GLU A 135 3.01 -2.46 -26.70
C GLU A 135 2.10 -2.89 -25.55
N LYS A 136 2.29 -2.28 -24.38
CA LYS A 136 1.39 -2.52 -23.25
C LYS A 136 0.01 -1.95 -23.55
N ARG A 137 -1.02 -2.77 -23.47
CA ARG A 137 -2.42 -2.36 -23.71
C ARG A 137 -2.87 -1.27 -22.75
N GLY A 138 -2.32 -1.23 -21.53
CA GLY A 138 -2.56 -0.17 -20.55
C GLY A 138 -2.12 1.23 -21.01
N ASN A 139 -1.18 1.33 -21.96
CA ASN A 139 -0.65 2.59 -22.48
C ASN A 139 -1.41 3.09 -23.72
N ARG A 140 -2.28 2.25 -24.30
CA ARG A 140 -3.15 2.65 -25.41
C ARG A 140 -4.18 3.67 -24.97
N ASP A 141 -4.67 4.46 -25.91
CA ASP A 141 -5.72 5.45 -25.65
C ASP A 141 -6.94 4.80 -24.97
N PRO A 142 -7.26 5.17 -23.71
CA PRO A 142 -8.42 4.64 -23.00
C PRO A 142 -9.75 5.08 -23.61
N TYR A 143 -9.77 6.16 -24.42
CA TYR A 143 -10.98 6.69 -25.06
C TYR A 143 -11.14 6.24 -26.51
N GLY A 144 -10.23 5.41 -27.01
CA GLY A 144 -10.30 4.87 -28.37
C GLY A 144 -11.54 4.00 -28.60
N ASP A 145 -12.02 3.97 -29.85
CA ASP A 145 -13.17 3.14 -30.21
C ASP A 145 -12.77 1.67 -30.46
N TRP A 146 -12.33 1.00 -29.40
CA TRP A 146 -11.92 -0.41 -29.44
C TRP A 146 -13.12 -1.35 -29.54
N TRP A 147 -12.95 -2.48 -30.25
CA TRP A 147 -13.92 -3.59 -30.25
C TRP A 147 -14.00 -4.25 -28.87
N ASP A 148 -12.85 -4.62 -28.30
CA ASP A 148 -12.73 -5.03 -26.91
C ASP A 148 -12.34 -3.81 -26.06
N LYS A 149 -13.32 -3.26 -25.34
CA LYS A 149 -13.12 -2.09 -24.47
C LYS A 149 -12.22 -2.39 -23.27
N GLN A 150 -12.18 -3.65 -22.80
CA GLN A 150 -11.39 -4.01 -21.63
C GLN A 150 -9.90 -4.12 -21.99
N GLU A 151 -9.58 -4.86 -23.06
CA GLU A 151 -8.19 -5.07 -23.51
C GLU A 151 -7.69 -3.99 -24.48
N ARG A 152 -8.53 -3.01 -24.82
CA ARG A 152 -8.21 -1.93 -25.79
C ARG A 152 -7.67 -2.49 -27.11
N ARG A 153 -8.39 -3.47 -27.67
CA ARG A 153 -7.99 -4.25 -28.85
C ARG A 153 -9.10 -4.31 -29.89
N ASN A 154 -8.71 -4.25 -31.17
CA ASN A 154 -9.64 -4.42 -32.29
C ASN A 154 -9.73 -5.88 -32.74
N TYR A 155 -10.87 -6.26 -33.31
CA TYR A 155 -11.05 -7.58 -33.87
C TYR A 155 -10.11 -7.81 -35.06
N GLY A 156 -9.43 -8.95 -35.09
CA GLY A 156 -8.48 -9.30 -36.17
C GLY A 156 -7.11 -8.61 -36.10
N GLU A 157 -6.87 -7.75 -35.10
CA GLU A 157 -5.53 -7.18 -34.86
C GLU A 157 -4.54 -8.29 -34.47
N PRO A 158 -3.33 -8.36 -35.07
CA PRO A 158 -2.28 -9.27 -34.62
C PRO A 158 -1.98 -9.10 -33.13
N CYS A 159 -1.86 -10.22 -32.43
CA CYS A 159 -1.56 -10.24 -31.01
C CYS A 159 -0.07 -10.40 -30.82
N HIS A 160 0.55 -9.67 -29.87
CA HIS A 160 1.92 -9.99 -29.47
C HIS A 160 1.95 -11.38 -28.83
N GLU A 161 3.05 -12.13 -28.99
CA GLU A 161 3.20 -13.45 -28.36
C GLU A 161 3.05 -13.36 -26.83
N ASP A 162 3.76 -12.41 -26.22
CA ASP A 162 3.70 -12.06 -24.79
C ASP A 162 2.49 -11.19 -24.38
N ASN A 163 1.31 -11.40 -24.98
CA ASN A 163 0.13 -10.58 -24.66
C ASN A 163 -0.41 -10.80 -23.24
N ASP A 164 -0.05 -11.89 -22.57
CA ASP A 164 -0.39 -12.14 -21.17
C ASP A 164 0.30 -11.14 -20.21
N ILE A 165 1.54 -10.73 -20.50
CA ILE A 165 2.27 -9.71 -19.75
C ILE A 165 2.08 -8.29 -20.30
N LEU A 166 1.66 -8.14 -21.55
CA LEU A 166 1.36 -6.85 -22.18
C LEU A 166 -0.12 -6.43 -22.05
N GLY A 167 -1.01 -7.34 -21.64
CA GLY A 167 -2.44 -7.12 -21.48
C GLY A 167 -2.80 -6.05 -20.45
N VAL A 168 -4.05 -5.60 -20.43
CA VAL A 168 -4.50 -4.55 -19.50
C VAL A 168 -4.48 -5.04 -18.04
N LEU A 169 -4.71 -6.34 -17.83
CA LEU A 169 -4.66 -6.97 -16.50
C LEU A 169 -3.24 -7.24 -15.99
N SER A 170 -2.21 -6.94 -16.78
CA SER A 170 -0.81 -7.05 -16.37
C SER A 170 -0.41 -5.97 -15.36
N LEU A 171 0.76 -6.14 -14.75
CA LEU A 171 1.34 -5.15 -13.83
C LEU A 171 1.40 -3.78 -14.49
N HIS A 172 0.79 -2.75 -13.90
CA HIS A 172 0.78 -1.39 -14.45
C HIS A 172 2.20 -0.86 -14.79
N ASP A 173 2.35 -0.22 -15.95
CA ASP A 173 3.59 0.43 -16.34
C ASP A 173 3.63 1.85 -15.80
N TYR A 174 4.49 2.08 -14.80
CA TYR A 174 4.62 3.37 -14.16
C TYR A 174 5.71 4.20 -14.86
N ASN A 175 5.30 5.23 -15.59
CA ASN A 175 6.16 6.01 -16.48
C ASN A 175 6.50 7.44 -15.98
N HIS A 176 6.11 7.79 -14.75
CA HIS A 176 6.38 9.14 -14.23
C HIS A 176 7.87 9.38 -13.90
N PHE A 177 8.57 8.33 -13.47
CA PHE A 177 10.02 8.34 -13.25
C PHE A 177 10.63 6.98 -13.60
N THR A 178 11.93 6.96 -13.91
CA THR A 178 12.65 5.70 -14.16
C THR A 178 12.73 4.87 -12.87
N PRO A 179 12.76 3.52 -12.95
CA PRO A 179 12.85 2.67 -11.77
C PRO A 179 14.06 2.99 -10.88
N GLY A 180 15.20 3.33 -11.49
CA GLY A 180 16.39 3.75 -10.77
C GLY A 180 16.19 5.04 -9.97
N TRP A 181 15.49 6.03 -10.54
CA TRP A 181 15.16 7.26 -9.82
C TRP A 181 14.14 7.02 -8.72
N GLY A 182 13.15 6.15 -8.95
CA GLY A 182 12.21 5.71 -7.90
C GLY A 182 12.92 5.09 -6.70
N ALA A 183 13.95 4.27 -6.93
CA ALA A 183 14.76 3.70 -5.85
C ALA A 183 15.55 4.77 -5.08
N VAL A 184 16.09 5.78 -5.77
CA VAL A 184 16.77 6.93 -5.12
C VAL A 184 15.80 7.69 -4.23
N LEU A 185 14.61 8.03 -4.74
CA LEU A 185 13.58 8.75 -3.97
C LEU A 185 13.15 7.96 -2.72
N LEU A 186 12.90 6.66 -2.86
CA LEU A 186 12.55 5.79 -1.74
C LEU A 186 13.71 5.68 -0.74
N GLY A 187 14.93 5.49 -1.21
CA GLY A 187 16.13 5.36 -0.38
C GLY A 187 16.39 6.62 0.45
N ILE A 188 16.30 7.81 -0.17
CA ILE A 188 16.46 9.09 0.52
C ILE A 188 15.32 9.31 1.52
N SER A 189 14.09 8.99 1.15
CA SER A 189 12.93 9.08 2.07
C SER A 189 13.16 8.22 3.33
N VAL A 190 13.54 6.96 3.17
CA VAL A 190 13.82 6.06 4.29
C VAL A 190 15.03 6.54 5.10
N ALA A 191 16.12 6.92 4.43
CA ALA A 191 17.34 7.38 5.08
C ALA A 191 17.13 8.67 5.89
N THR A 192 16.32 9.59 5.40
CA THR A 192 16.02 10.85 6.10
C THR A 192 15.14 10.61 7.33
N VAL A 193 14.10 9.77 7.22
CA VAL A 193 13.25 9.42 8.37
C VAL A 193 14.04 8.68 9.44
N LEU A 194 14.77 7.61 9.06
CA LEU A 194 15.55 6.83 10.01
C LEU A 194 16.76 7.60 10.55
N GLY A 195 17.39 8.43 9.73
CA GLY A 195 18.47 9.33 10.14
C GLY A 195 18.00 10.35 11.17
N LEU A 196 16.81 10.93 10.99
CA LEU A 196 16.21 11.80 11.99
C LEU A 196 15.89 11.06 13.29
N CYS A 197 15.30 9.85 13.21
CA CYS A 197 15.03 9.04 14.40
C CYS A 197 16.32 8.71 15.17
N ALA A 198 17.39 8.32 14.48
CA ALA A 198 18.68 8.05 15.08
C ALA A 198 19.28 9.30 15.73
N ALA A 199 19.23 10.45 15.05
CA ALA A 199 19.71 11.71 15.60
C ALA A 199 18.94 12.10 16.87
N VAL A 200 17.61 12.01 16.85
CA VAL A 200 16.78 12.25 18.03
C VAL A 200 17.14 11.30 19.16
N SER A 201 17.34 10.00 18.88
CA SER A 201 17.72 9.02 19.89
C SER A 201 19.05 9.33 20.59
N THR A 202 19.97 10.05 19.98
CA THR A 202 21.24 10.44 20.62
C THR A 202 21.13 11.65 21.54
N VAL A 203 20.15 12.52 21.29
CA VAL A 203 19.97 13.77 22.04
C VAL A 203 18.87 13.66 23.09
N TYR A 204 17.93 12.72 22.91
CA TYR A 204 16.81 12.57 23.82
C TYR A 204 17.27 12.03 25.18
N PRO A 205 16.88 12.66 26.30
CA PRO A 205 17.30 12.22 27.62
C PRO A 205 16.71 10.86 27.98
N ASP A 206 17.51 10.06 28.69
CA ASP A 206 17.08 8.77 29.21
C ASP A 206 15.94 8.88 30.22
N LYS A 207 15.25 7.76 30.47
CA LYS A 207 14.16 7.71 31.46
C LYS A 207 14.66 8.15 32.84
N ILE A 208 13.93 9.06 33.47
CA ILE A 208 14.26 9.59 34.81
C ILE A 208 14.13 8.51 35.91
N SER A 209 13.37 7.44 35.67
CA SER A 209 13.20 6.38 36.66
C SER A 209 14.33 5.35 36.62
N ALA A 210 14.87 5.04 37.79
CA ALA A 210 15.69 3.84 37.97
C ALA A 210 14.88 2.59 37.56
N PRO A 211 15.50 1.60 36.90
CA PRO A 211 14.85 0.33 36.62
C PRO A 211 14.44 -0.38 37.91
N LYS A 212 13.33 -1.10 37.87
CA LYS A 212 12.85 -1.86 39.02
C LYS A 212 13.82 -3.00 39.31
N THR A 213 14.29 -3.09 40.55
CA THR A 213 15.10 -4.19 41.06
C THR A 213 14.26 -5.11 41.92
N TYR A 214 14.62 -6.39 41.93
CA TYR A 214 13.96 -7.43 42.74
C TYR A 214 14.98 -8.13 43.64
N PRO A 215 14.60 -8.48 44.88
CA PRO A 215 15.47 -9.28 45.75
C PRO A 215 15.80 -10.62 45.08
N ASP A 216 17.06 -11.03 45.16
CA ASP A 216 17.62 -12.25 44.57
C ASP A 216 17.37 -12.45 43.06
N GLY A 217 16.91 -11.41 42.35
CA GLY A 217 16.61 -11.47 40.93
C GLY A 217 15.46 -12.42 40.59
N LEU A 218 14.58 -12.70 41.57
CA LEU A 218 13.47 -13.65 41.44
C LEU A 218 13.91 -15.05 40.97
N GLU A 219 15.10 -15.50 41.40
CA GLU A 219 15.67 -16.78 40.95
C GLU A 219 14.73 -17.96 41.15
N ALA A 220 14.08 -18.08 42.31
CA ALA A 220 13.13 -19.16 42.59
C ALA A 220 11.88 -19.08 41.70
N GLU A 221 11.34 -17.87 41.48
CA GLU A 221 10.10 -17.64 40.74
C GLU A 221 10.29 -17.75 39.22
N LEU A 222 11.50 -17.49 38.72
CA LEU A 222 11.82 -17.51 37.29
C LEU A 222 12.30 -18.87 36.78
N GLY A 223 12.41 -19.89 37.64
CA GLY A 223 12.77 -21.26 37.25
C GLY A 223 14.17 -21.72 37.69
N GLY A 224 14.78 -21.04 38.66
CA GLY A 224 16.00 -21.44 39.34
C GLY A 224 17.29 -21.10 38.59
N LYS A 225 18.41 -21.74 38.98
CA LYS A 225 19.81 -21.45 38.59
C LYS A 225 20.13 -21.31 37.10
N ARG A 226 19.21 -21.67 36.19
CA ARG A 226 19.40 -21.59 34.73
C ARG A 226 18.49 -20.58 34.05
N ALA A 227 17.62 -19.91 34.80
CA ALA A 227 16.71 -18.90 34.28
C ALA A 227 17.42 -17.55 34.13
N VAL A 228 16.94 -16.74 33.17
CA VAL A 228 17.34 -15.33 33.07
C VAL A 228 16.76 -14.60 34.27
N LEU A 229 17.63 -14.13 35.16
CA LEU A 229 17.23 -13.46 36.40
C LEU A 229 16.72 -12.04 36.13
N ALA A 230 15.81 -11.58 36.98
CA ALA A 230 15.46 -10.16 37.04
C ALA A 230 16.60 -9.36 37.68
N ARG A 231 16.65 -8.05 37.40
CA ARG A 231 17.74 -7.18 37.88
C ARG A 231 17.83 -7.17 39.40
N LYS A 232 19.04 -7.40 39.93
CA LYS A 232 19.32 -7.33 41.38
C LYS A 232 19.68 -5.90 41.82
N PRO A 233 19.44 -5.54 43.09
CA PRO A 233 19.92 -4.27 43.64
C PRO A 233 21.46 -4.20 43.58
N GLY A 234 22.02 -3.08 43.13
CA GLY A 234 23.47 -2.86 43.08
C GLY A 234 24.19 -3.40 41.83
N GLU A 235 23.47 -4.07 40.93
CA GLU A 235 24.02 -4.55 39.66
C GLU A 235 24.21 -3.37 38.68
N THR A 236 25.44 -3.15 38.22
CA THR A 236 25.76 -2.13 37.22
C THR A 236 25.38 -2.59 35.82
N TRP A 237 25.27 -1.62 34.91
CA TRP A 237 24.91 -1.84 33.50
C TRP A 237 26.03 -2.51 32.71
#